data_AF-A0A943K7N6-F1
#
_entry.id   AF-A0A943K7N6-F1
#
_cell.length_a   1.000
_cell.length_b   1.000
_cell.length_c   1.000
_cell.angle_alpha   90.00
_cell.angle_beta   90.00
_cell.angle_gamma   90.00
#
_symmetry.space_group_name_H-M   'P 1'
#
loop_
_entity.id
_entity.type
_entity.pdbx_description
1 polymer ?
#
loop_
_entity_poly.entity_id
_entity_poly.type
_entity_poly.pdbx_seq_one_letter_code
_entity_poly.pdbx_strand_id
1 'polypeptide(L)'
;MEEKRYKLNFDFIPEESWKFNLRRLLSPAAWDVVRRDAYKRAGYKCRICGRGNCRLEAHEKWSFDTEKKIQKLEDVLALCHECHAVIHYQRTALCDGADGARRAEEHFMRVNGCTESDFHEALARAAARHERLNDTEDWQLDLSFLKRFI
;
A
#
# COMPACT_ATOMS: atom_id res chain seq x y z
N MET A 1 9.92 -17.79 17.80
CA MET A 1 8.94 -17.95 16.71
C MET A 1 9.45 -17.15 15.54
N GLU A 2 9.64 -17.80 14.39
CA GLU A 2 10.16 -17.14 13.18
C GLU A 2 9.06 -16.24 12.59
N GLU A 3 9.39 -14.98 12.31
CA GLU A 3 8.42 -14.00 11.82
C GLU A 3 8.04 -14.35 10.38
N LYS A 4 6.78 -14.78 10.16
CA LYS A 4 6.29 -15.12 8.82
C LYS A 4 6.33 -13.90 7.91
N ARG A 5 7.14 -13.96 6.85
CA ARG A 5 7.26 -12.87 5.87
C ARG A 5 6.27 -13.05 4.73
N TYR A 6 5.23 -12.20 4.70
CA TYR A 6 4.24 -12.18 3.63
C TYR A 6 4.69 -11.38 2.41
N LYS A 7 4.29 -11.83 1.23
CA LYS A 7 4.53 -11.15 -0.05
C LYS A 7 3.56 -10.00 -0.27
N LEU A 8 2.30 -10.22 0.09
CA LEU A 8 1.22 -9.23 0.12
C LEU A 8 0.87 -8.94 1.57
N ASN A 9 0.90 -7.67 1.98
CA ASN A 9 0.58 -7.27 3.34
C ASN A 9 -0.22 -5.98 3.34
N PHE A 10 -0.87 -5.67 4.46
CA PHE A 10 -1.63 -4.45 4.66
C PHE A 10 -0.68 -3.25 4.80
N ASP A 11 -1.10 -2.08 4.31
CA ASP A 11 -0.34 -0.83 4.43
C ASP A 11 -1.22 0.26 5.03
N PHE A 12 -1.62 0.04 6.29
CA PHE A 12 -2.37 1.02 7.06
C PHE A 12 -1.44 2.15 7.48
N ILE A 13 -1.68 3.33 6.91
CA ILE A 13 -0.94 4.56 7.17
C ILE A 13 -1.73 5.41 8.18
N PRO A 14 -1.08 6.25 8.99
CA PRO A 14 -1.77 7.10 9.96
C PRO A 14 -2.80 8.01 9.30
N GLU A 15 -3.87 8.30 10.02
CA GLU A 15 -5.04 9.02 9.49
C GLU A 15 -4.67 10.42 8.97
N GLU A 16 -3.76 11.10 9.69
CA GLU A 16 -3.26 12.41 9.29
C GLU A 16 -2.60 12.39 7.90
N SER A 17 -2.01 11.26 7.52
CA SER A 17 -1.33 11.05 6.26
C SER A 17 -2.26 10.78 5.08
N TRP A 18 -3.55 10.47 5.30
CA TRP A 18 -4.50 10.18 4.22
C TRP A 18 -4.70 11.37 3.28
N LYS A 19 -4.47 12.59 3.78
CA LYS A 19 -4.54 13.84 2.99
C LYS A 19 -3.35 14.00 2.03
N PHE A 20 -2.21 13.36 2.32
CA PHE A 20 -0.96 13.48 1.57
C PHE A 20 -0.83 12.38 0.53
N ASN A 21 -1.55 12.53 -0.58
CA ASN A 21 -1.40 11.66 -1.75
C ASN A 21 -0.75 12.41 -2.93
N LEU A 22 0.07 11.71 -3.71
CA LEU A 22 0.80 12.30 -4.84
C LEU A 22 -0.13 12.82 -5.93
N ARG A 23 -1.30 12.19 -6.09
CA ARG A 23 -2.31 12.65 -7.05
C ARG A 23 -2.82 14.07 -6.74
N ARG A 24 -2.82 14.49 -5.48
CA ARG A 24 -3.18 15.85 -5.05
C ARG A 24 -1.98 16.78 -4.99
N LEU A 25 -0.79 16.26 -4.69
CA LEU A 25 0.43 17.05 -4.57
C LEU A 25 1.06 17.39 -5.93
N LEU A 26 0.86 16.55 -6.95
CA LEU A 26 1.40 16.72 -8.29
C LEU A 26 0.34 17.19 -9.28
N SER A 27 0.80 17.88 -10.33
CA SER A 27 -0.06 18.12 -11.50
C SER A 27 -0.44 16.78 -12.16
N PRO A 28 -1.60 16.69 -12.85
CA PRO A 28 -1.99 15.47 -13.54
C PRO A 28 -0.91 14.93 -14.49
N ALA A 29 -0.19 15.82 -15.19
CA ALA A 29 0.89 15.45 -16.10
C ALA A 29 2.10 14.87 -15.34
N ALA A 30 2.51 15.48 -14.23
CA ALA A 30 3.60 14.98 -13.40
C ALA A 30 3.25 13.63 -12.76
N TRP A 31 2.03 13.49 -12.26
CA TRP A 31 1.54 12.21 -11.74
C TRP A 31 1.53 11.11 -12.82
N ASP A 32 1.15 11.46 -14.05
CA ASP A 32 1.18 10.56 -15.20
C ASP A 32 2.59 10.02 -15.49
N VAL A 33 3.62 10.86 -15.34
CA VAL A 33 5.03 10.43 -15.48
C VAL A 33 5.37 9.39 -14.41
N VAL A 34 5.10 9.70 -13.14
CA VAL A 34 5.43 8.82 -12.00
C VAL A 34 4.73 7.46 -12.11
N ARG A 35 3.41 7.44 -12.36
CA ARG A 35 2.66 6.18 -12.46
C ARG A 35 3.10 5.34 -13.66
N ARG A 36 3.41 5.98 -14.81
CA ARG A 36 3.85 5.26 -16.02
C ARG A 36 5.25 4.68 -15.84
N ASP A 37 6.14 5.38 -15.14
CA ASP A 37 7.43 4.82 -14.74
C ASP A 37 7.25 3.56 -13.88
N ALA A 38 6.40 3.63 -12.84
CA ALA A 38 6.09 2.46 -12.01
C ALA A 38 5.61 1.26 -12.83
N TYR A 39 4.73 1.49 -13.81
CA TYR A 39 4.22 0.44 -14.70
C TYR A 39 5.32 -0.14 -15.60
N LYS A 40 6.17 0.71 -16.18
CA LYS A 40 7.30 0.29 -17.04
C LYS A 40 8.32 -0.52 -16.25
N ARG A 41 8.75 -0.04 -15.07
CA ARG A 41 9.68 -0.76 -14.18
C ARG A 41 9.13 -2.13 -13.75
N ALA A 42 7.81 -2.27 -13.69
CA ALA A 42 7.15 -3.53 -13.36
C ALA A 42 6.93 -4.46 -14.58
N GLY A 43 7.37 -4.09 -15.78
CA GLY A 43 7.09 -4.84 -17.00
C GLY A 43 5.58 -5.01 -17.26
N TYR A 44 4.78 -4.03 -16.84
CA TYR A 44 3.31 -4.06 -16.92
C TYR A 44 2.68 -5.28 -16.22
N LYS A 45 3.27 -5.72 -15.10
CA LYS A 45 2.75 -6.76 -14.23
C LYS A 45 2.63 -6.25 -12.79
N CYS A 46 1.72 -6.82 -12.02
CA CYS A 46 1.63 -6.55 -10.59
C CYS A 46 2.95 -6.92 -9.90
N ARG A 47 3.56 -5.96 -9.18
CA ARG A 47 4.82 -6.16 -8.46
C ARG A 47 4.72 -7.16 -7.31
N ILE A 48 3.51 -7.41 -6.83
CA ILE A 48 3.25 -8.36 -5.74
C ILE A 48 2.88 -9.74 -6.32
N CYS A 49 1.71 -9.92 -6.92
CA CYS A 49 1.28 -11.25 -7.36
C CYS A 49 1.81 -11.66 -8.75
N GLY A 50 2.44 -10.76 -9.51
CA GLY A 50 2.97 -11.05 -10.86
C GLY A 50 1.91 -11.04 -11.98
N ARG A 51 0.63 -10.78 -11.66
CA ARG A 51 -0.46 -10.75 -12.65
C ARG A 51 -0.21 -9.68 -13.72
N GLY A 52 -0.13 -10.11 -14.97
CA GLY A 52 -0.13 -9.24 -16.17
C GLY A 52 -1.52 -9.15 -16.81
N ASN A 53 -1.62 -8.45 -17.94
CA ASN A 53 -2.86 -8.29 -18.73
C ASN A 53 -4.07 -7.86 -17.89
N CYS A 54 -3.84 -6.97 -16.93
CA CYS A 54 -4.87 -6.40 -16.09
C CYS A 54 -4.66 -4.90 -15.96
N ARG A 55 -5.69 -4.18 -15.52
CA ARG A 55 -5.56 -2.78 -15.15
C ARG A 55 -4.64 -2.68 -13.94
N LEU A 56 -3.58 -1.89 -14.08
CA LEU A 56 -2.65 -1.60 -13.00
C LEU A 56 -3.04 -0.28 -12.31
N GLU A 57 -2.84 -0.27 -11.01
CA GLU A 57 -3.02 0.86 -10.11
C GLU A 57 -1.65 1.20 -9.52
N ALA A 58 -1.41 2.49 -9.29
CA ALA A 58 -0.16 2.97 -8.72
C ALA A 58 -0.35 3.12 -7.21
N HIS A 59 0.34 2.28 -6.44
CA HIS A 59 0.32 2.31 -4.98
C HIS A 59 1.52 3.09 -4.45
N GLU A 60 1.27 4.08 -3.61
CA GLU A 60 2.31 4.86 -2.95
C GLU A 60 2.83 4.07 -1.74
N LYS A 61 4.09 3.66 -1.78
CA LYS A 61 4.73 2.95 -0.67
C LYS A 61 5.42 3.94 0.25
N TRP A 62 4.92 4.03 1.48
CA TRP A 62 5.41 4.94 2.51
C TRP A 62 6.20 4.21 3.59
N SER A 63 7.24 4.85 4.12
CA SER A 63 7.87 4.51 5.39
C SER A 63 7.64 5.62 6.41
N PHE A 64 7.68 5.25 7.69
CA PHE A 64 7.37 6.14 8.81
C PHE A 64 8.47 5.99 9.87
N ASP A 65 9.11 7.09 10.21
CA ASP A 65 10.06 7.22 11.33
C ASP A 65 9.37 8.06 12.41
N THR A 66 8.90 7.40 13.47
CA THR A 66 8.15 8.05 14.57
C THR A 66 9.04 8.94 15.43
N GLU A 67 10.34 8.63 15.55
CA GLU A 67 11.28 9.43 16.36
C GLU A 67 11.57 10.77 15.70
N LYS A 68 11.76 10.77 14.38
CA LYS A 68 12.00 11.99 13.59
C LYS A 68 10.73 12.60 13.02
N LYS A 69 9.58 11.93 13.19
CA LYS A 69 8.29 12.27 12.60
C LYS A 69 8.36 12.41 11.07
N ILE A 70 9.01 11.48 10.39
CA ILE A 70 9.17 11.52 8.92
C ILE A 70 8.23 10.52 8.26
N GLN A 71 7.36 11.02 7.36
CA GLN A 71 6.65 10.21 6.37
C GLN A 71 7.41 10.30 5.05
N LYS A 72 8.01 9.20 4.62
CA LYS A 72 8.87 9.19 3.43
C LYS A 72 8.28 8.34 2.31
N LEU A 73 8.24 8.90 1.11
CA LEU A 73 7.88 8.16 -0.09
C LEU A 73 9.05 7.26 -0.50
N GLU A 74 8.88 5.95 -0.41
CA GLU A 74 9.94 4.98 -0.75
C GLU A 74 9.81 4.45 -2.17
N ASP A 75 8.59 4.13 -2.61
CA ASP A 75 8.33 3.71 -3.99
C ASP A 75 6.92 4.05 -4.46
N VAL A 76 6.71 4.00 -5.77
CA VAL A 76 5.38 3.89 -6.38
C VAL A 76 5.34 2.56 -7.11
N LEU A 77 4.46 1.66 -6.66
CA LEU A 77 4.38 0.29 -7.13
C LEU A 77 3.22 0.12 -8.11
N ALA A 78 3.46 -0.66 -9.18
CA ALA A 78 2.40 -1.10 -10.08
C ALA A 78 1.71 -2.35 -9.52
N LEU A 79 0.45 -2.24 -9.12
CA LEU A 79 -0.32 -3.33 -8.52
C LEU A 79 -1.57 -3.64 -9.33
N CYS A 80 -2.03 -4.89 -9.32
CA CYS A 80 -3.38 -5.18 -9.78
C CYS A 80 -4.40 -4.75 -8.71
N HIS A 81 -5.63 -4.51 -9.15
CA HIS A 81 -6.74 -4.12 -8.27
C HIS A 81 -6.85 -4.98 -7.01
N GLU A 82 -6.83 -6.32 -7.15
CA GLU A 82 -6.94 -7.22 -5.99
C GLU A 82 -5.83 -7.06 -4.94
N CYS A 83 -4.57 -6.90 -5.35
CA CYS A 83 -3.47 -6.65 -4.41
C CYS A 83 -3.61 -5.28 -3.74
N HIS A 84 -4.06 -4.29 -4.50
CA HIS A 84 -4.27 -2.93 -3.98
C HIS A 84 -5.44 -2.88 -2.99
N ALA A 85 -6.52 -3.63 -3.25
CA ALA A 85 -7.65 -3.81 -2.36
C ALA A 85 -7.26 -4.46 -1.02
N VAL A 86 -6.34 -5.44 -1.05
CA VAL A 86 -5.78 -6.05 0.17
C VAL A 86 -4.92 -5.06 0.95
N ILE A 87 -4.05 -4.31 0.27
CA ILE A 87 -3.22 -3.29 0.94
C ILE A 87 -4.09 -2.27 1.68
N HIS A 88 -5.20 -1.85 1.06
CA HIS A 88 -6.18 -0.95 1.63
C HIS A 88 -7.39 -1.67 2.23
N TYR A 89 -7.18 -2.81 2.90
CA TYR A 89 -8.25 -3.67 3.39
C TYR A 89 -9.33 -2.94 4.19
N GLN A 90 -8.96 -2.03 5.11
CA GLN A 90 -9.94 -1.24 5.88
C GLN A 90 -10.90 -0.46 4.98
N ARG A 91 -10.37 0.22 3.95
CA ARG A 91 -11.17 0.96 2.98
C ARG A 91 -12.01 0.02 2.11
N THR A 92 -11.43 -1.10 1.68
CA THR A 92 -12.14 -2.12 0.89
C THR A 92 -13.34 -2.66 1.67
N ALA A 93 -13.16 -3.04 2.93
CA ALA A 93 -14.24 -3.52 3.79
C ALA A 93 -15.33 -2.46 4.01
N LEU A 94 -14.95 -1.18 4.14
CA LEU A 94 -15.89 -0.07 4.33
C LEU A 94 -16.69 0.25 3.06
N CYS A 95 -16.04 0.29 1.89
CA CYS A 95 -16.66 0.74 0.64
C CYS A 95 -17.36 -0.39 -0.12
N ASP A 96 -16.79 -1.59 -0.12
CA ASP A 96 -17.26 -2.74 -0.90
C ASP A 96 -18.03 -3.76 -0.02
N GLY A 97 -18.13 -3.49 1.28
CA GLY A 97 -18.85 -4.32 2.25
C GLY A 97 -18.23 -5.71 2.47
N ALA A 98 -19.05 -6.62 3.00
CA ALA A 98 -18.62 -7.97 3.36
C ALA A 98 -18.09 -8.77 2.16
N ASP A 99 -18.67 -8.59 0.97
CA ASP A 99 -18.20 -9.25 -0.24
C ASP A 99 -16.82 -8.75 -0.67
N GLY A 100 -16.57 -7.44 -0.62
CA GLY A 100 -15.25 -6.89 -0.90
C GLY A 100 -14.19 -7.34 0.08
N ALA A 101 -14.51 -7.35 1.37
CA ALA A 101 -13.64 -7.86 2.43
C ALA A 101 -13.26 -9.33 2.17
N ARG A 102 -14.25 -10.19 1.91
CA ARG A 102 -14.03 -11.61 1.63
C ARG A 102 -13.15 -11.83 0.40
N ARG A 103 -13.38 -11.10 -0.70
CA ARG A 103 -12.51 -11.20 -1.90
C ARG A 103 -11.06 -10.83 -1.59
N ALA A 104 -10.86 -9.77 -0.81
CA ALA A 104 -9.52 -9.32 -0.42
C ALA A 104 -8.82 -10.37 0.47
N GLU A 105 -9.52 -10.92 1.45
CA GLU A 105 -9.03 -12.00 2.30
C GLU A 105 -8.61 -13.24 1.50
N GLU A 106 -9.49 -13.73 0.62
CA GLU A 106 -9.19 -14.85 -0.29
C GLU A 106 -7.96 -14.56 -1.15
N HIS A 107 -7.84 -13.32 -1.64
CA HIS A 107 -6.69 -12.91 -2.43
C HIS A 107 -5.39 -12.87 -1.61
N PHE A 108 -5.42 -12.39 -0.37
CA PHE A 108 -4.28 -12.40 0.55
C PHE A 108 -3.79 -13.83 0.77
N MET A 109 -4.70 -14.73 1.14
CA MET A 109 -4.37 -16.14 1.39
C MET A 109 -3.78 -16.80 0.15
N ARG A 110 -4.38 -16.57 -1.03
CA ARG A 110 -3.89 -17.14 -2.29
C ARG A 110 -2.51 -16.64 -2.68
N VAL A 111 -2.22 -15.34 -2.51
CA VAL A 111 -0.93 -14.75 -2.89
C VAL A 111 0.18 -15.15 -1.92
N ASN A 112 -0.14 -15.30 -0.63
CA ASN A 112 0.82 -15.65 0.41
C ASN A 112 0.93 -17.16 0.68
N GLY A 113 -0.02 -17.97 0.20
CA GLY A 113 -0.08 -19.41 0.51
C GLY A 113 -0.30 -19.67 1.99
N CYS A 114 -1.11 -18.85 2.67
CA CYS A 114 -1.31 -18.90 4.12
C CYS A 114 -2.76 -19.23 4.50
N THR A 115 -2.98 -19.49 5.79
CA THR A 115 -4.31 -19.81 6.34
C THR A 115 -5.11 -18.55 6.69
N GLU A 116 -6.39 -18.72 7.00
CA GLU A 116 -7.25 -17.66 7.54
C GLU A 116 -6.74 -17.15 8.90
N SER A 117 -6.24 -18.05 9.76
CA SER A 117 -5.61 -17.66 11.03
C SER A 117 -4.40 -16.74 10.80
N ASP A 118 -3.59 -17.03 9.77
CA ASP A 118 -2.44 -16.20 9.42
C ASP A 118 -2.87 -14.80 8.92
N PHE A 119 -3.97 -14.75 8.16
CA PHE A 119 -4.57 -13.49 7.72
C PHE A 119 -5.03 -12.64 8.91
N HIS A 120 -5.78 -13.22 9.85
CA HIS A 120 -6.23 -12.49 11.05
C HIS A 120 -5.05 -12.02 11.92
N GLU A 121 -4.00 -12.82 12.07
CA GLU A 121 -2.79 -12.41 12.78
C GLU A 121 -2.06 -11.26 12.06
N ALA A 122 -1.95 -11.32 10.73
CA ALA A 122 -1.38 -10.23 9.93
C ALA A 122 -2.21 -8.94 10.02
N LEU A 123 -3.54 -9.06 10.01
CA LEU A 123 -4.46 -7.94 10.12
C LEU A 123 -4.36 -7.28 11.49
N ALA A 124 -4.34 -8.08 12.57
CA ALA A 124 -4.15 -7.58 13.94
C ALA A 124 -2.81 -6.85 14.11
N ARG A 125 -1.72 -7.38 13.53
CA ARG A 125 -0.41 -6.70 13.53
C ARG A 125 -0.45 -5.38 12.77
N ALA A 126 -1.11 -5.34 11.62
CA ALA A 126 -1.25 -4.11 10.84
C ALA A 126 -2.09 -3.07 11.58
N ALA A 127 -3.18 -3.47 12.22
CA ALA A 127 -4.00 -2.59 13.07
C ALA A 127 -3.21 -2.04 14.25
N ALA A 128 -2.47 -2.88 14.99
CA ALA A 128 -1.63 -2.41 16.09
C ALA A 128 -0.51 -1.46 15.62
N ARG A 129 0.04 -1.67 14.41
CA ARG A 129 1.00 -0.71 13.81
C ARG A 129 0.31 0.61 13.46
N HIS A 130 -0.90 0.55 12.91
CA HIS A 130 -1.68 1.74 12.56
C HIS A 130 -1.97 2.60 13.78
N GLU A 131 -2.41 1.99 14.88
CA GLU A 131 -2.63 2.66 16.17
C GLU A 131 -1.37 3.38 16.66
N ARG A 132 -0.23 2.67 16.70
CA ARG A 132 1.06 3.28 17.10
C ARG A 132 1.49 4.45 16.21
N LEU A 133 1.14 4.43 14.92
CA LEU A 133 1.46 5.53 14.02
C LEU A 133 0.51 6.72 14.22
N ASN A 134 -0.74 6.47 14.61
CA ASN A 134 -1.70 7.52 14.95
C ASN A 134 -1.33 8.25 16.25
N ASP A 135 -0.52 7.64 17.13
CA ASP A 135 0.01 8.32 18.33
C ASP A 135 1.05 9.42 18.00
N THR A 136 1.50 9.50 16.75
CA THR A 136 2.45 10.52 16.28
C THR A 136 1.74 11.53 15.39
N GLU A 137 1.88 12.80 15.73
CA GLU A 137 1.37 13.95 14.96
C GLU A 137 2.50 14.77 14.33
N ASP A 138 2.15 15.63 13.37
CA ASP A 138 3.05 16.56 12.66
C ASP A 138 4.09 15.87 11.78
N TRP A 139 3.62 14.94 10.94
CA TRP A 139 4.48 14.21 10.01
C TRP A 139 5.13 15.15 8.97
N GLN A 140 6.46 15.14 8.90
CA GLN A 140 7.24 15.80 7.86
C GLN A 140 7.32 14.92 6.61
N LEU A 141 6.93 15.46 5.46
CA LEU A 141 6.97 14.74 4.19
C LEU A 141 8.36 14.76 3.57
N ASP A 142 8.94 13.57 3.39
CA ASP A 142 10.11 13.36 2.55
C ASP A 142 9.68 12.80 1.18
N LEU A 143 9.74 13.66 0.17
CA LEU A 143 9.44 13.33 -1.24
C LEU A 143 10.70 13.25 -2.10
N SER A 144 11.87 13.02 -1.50
CA SER A 144 13.15 12.91 -2.22
C SER A 144 13.13 11.88 -3.36
N PHE A 145 12.29 10.84 -3.25
CA PHE A 145 11.98 9.89 -4.32
C PHE A 145 11.60 10.56 -5.64
N LEU A 146 10.85 11.67 -5.61
CA LEU A 146 10.37 12.35 -6.81
C LEU A 146 11.48 13.04 -7.60
N LYS A 147 12.66 13.30 -7.00
CA LYS A 147 13.79 13.94 -7.67
C LYS A 147 14.28 13.18 -8.91
N ARG A 148 13.93 11.90 -9.08
CA ARG A 148 14.29 11.14 -10.28
C ARG A 148 13.47 11.48 -11.53
N PHE A 149 12.40 12.27 -11.37
CA PHE A 149 11.50 12.67 -12.45
C PHE A 149 11.67 14.15 -12.84
N ILE A 150 12.65 14.82 -12.25
CA ILE A 150 12.98 16.23 -12.46
C ILE A 150 14.33 16.29 -13.18
#